data_AF-A0A9E3Y4Y6-F1
#
_entry.id   AF-A0A9E3Y4Y6-F1
#
_cell.length_a   1.000
_cell.length_b   1.000
_cell.length_c   1.000
_cell.angle_alpha   90.00
_cell.angle_beta   90.00
_cell.angle_gamma   90.00
#
_symmetry.space_group_name_H-M   'P 1'
#
loop_
_entity.id
_entity.type
_entity.pdbx_description
1 polymer ?
#
loop_
_entity_poly.entity_id
_entity_poly.type
_entity_poly.pdbx_seq_one_letter_code
_entity_poly.pdbx_strand_id
1 'polypeptide(L)'
;MNISFKSFFSRGLAAGAIGGLCTALFIRLVTETQIGKAINFEDISHLGSPPGEAAMFARSTQTWGGMLAAIIFGTAVGAIFAVGLALVHHRIRAESEFGRSIRVAAAAFVATVVIPGLKYPPNPPTVGNPETINQRTFWYLLLMVAGIALVALTFRLWGQVTERGMVGAPRFIAVGGAFVVALSLIWVLFPKSPDPIEPPDNDATPALQIADDAPAVVLDQVLKVARQTGNESIRNPQDPAEPLDLDTVDQGTDLRGMPMAISTTKLRPDVYTTMVWHFRTQTFAGLALLWVVIGTMMGLFLDRSIAKDTPTIVQREAKPVGV
;
A
#
# COMPACT_ATOMS: atom_id res chain seq x y z
N MET A 1 2.14 32.53 16.06
CA MET A 1 2.34 32.31 14.62
C MET A 1 1.38 33.23 13.87
N ASN A 2 1.87 34.29 13.23
CA ASN A 2 1.03 35.24 12.46
C ASN A 2 0.92 34.79 10.99
N ILE A 3 0.49 33.55 10.76
CA ILE A 3 0.27 33.02 9.41
C ILE A 3 -1.24 32.94 9.18
N SER A 4 -1.73 33.57 8.11
CA SER A 4 -3.13 33.43 7.70
C SER A 4 -3.47 31.97 7.38
N PHE A 5 -4.68 31.54 7.73
CA PHE A 5 -5.18 30.19 7.43
C PHE A 5 -4.98 29.81 5.95
N LYS A 6 -5.22 30.75 5.02
CA LYS A 6 -5.01 30.52 3.58
C LYS A 6 -3.57 30.13 3.25
N SER A 7 -2.60 30.83 3.84
CA SER A 7 -1.17 30.55 3.63
C SER A 7 -0.74 29.25 4.30
N PHE A 8 -1.28 28.94 5.47
CA PHE A 8 -1.02 27.68 6.16
C PHE A 8 -1.56 26.49 5.35
N PHE A 9 -2.81 26.59 4.90
CA PHE A 9 -3.48 25.56 4.11
C PHE A 9 -2.80 25.32 2.74
N SER A 10 -2.39 26.39 2.04
CA SER A 10 -1.69 26.26 0.76
C SER A 10 -0.34 25.55 0.88
N ARG A 11 0.35 25.68 2.02
CA ARG A 11 1.59 24.93 2.30
C ARG A 11 1.31 23.44 2.51
N GLY A 12 0.19 23.11 3.16
CA GLY A 12 -0.31 21.74 3.27
C GLY A 12 -0.56 21.10 1.90
N LEU A 13 -1.29 21.81 1.03
CA LEU A 13 -1.52 21.38 -0.36
C LEU A 13 -0.20 21.15 -1.10
N ALA A 14 0.74 22.09 -1.02
CA ALA A 14 2.04 21.98 -1.68
C ALA A 14 2.87 20.81 -1.12
N ALA A 15 2.93 20.64 0.19
CA ALA A 15 3.61 19.51 0.84
C ALA A 15 2.99 18.17 0.41
N GLY A 16 1.66 18.12 0.33
CA GLY A 16 0.89 16.99 -0.18
C GLY A 16 1.23 16.64 -1.63
N ALA A 17 1.24 17.65 -2.51
CA ALA A 17 1.56 17.46 -3.93
C ALA A 17 2.99 16.94 -4.13
N ILE A 18 3.97 17.47 -3.38
CA ILE A 18 5.36 16.99 -3.39
C ILE A 18 5.42 15.55 -2.89
N GLY A 19 4.72 15.23 -1.80
CA GLY A 19 4.65 13.86 -1.28
C GLY A 19 4.01 12.88 -2.26
N GLY A 20 2.92 13.29 -2.92
CA GLY A 20 2.26 12.51 -3.97
C GLY A 20 3.16 12.28 -5.18
N LEU A 21 3.93 13.29 -5.59
CA LEU A 21 4.93 13.15 -6.65
C LEU A 21 6.05 12.18 -6.25
N CYS A 22 6.62 12.30 -5.04
CA CYS A 22 7.62 11.35 -4.55
C CYS A 22 7.08 9.92 -4.51
N THR A 23 5.81 9.76 -4.12
CA THR A 23 5.13 8.45 -4.09
C THR A 23 4.91 7.91 -5.50
N ALA A 24 4.49 8.76 -6.45
CA ALA A 24 4.34 8.40 -7.86
C ALA A 24 5.66 7.91 -8.45
N LEU A 25 6.76 8.62 -8.18
CA LEU A 25 8.11 8.21 -8.59
C LEU A 25 8.55 6.91 -7.93
N PHE A 26 8.25 6.73 -6.63
CA PHE A 26 8.53 5.49 -5.93
C PHE A 26 7.80 4.30 -6.57
N ILE A 27 6.49 4.44 -6.82
CA ILE A 27 5.70 3.41 -7.51
C ILE A 27 6.31 3.12 -8.89
N ARG A 28 6.63 4.16 -9.65
CA ARG A 28 7.20 4.03 -11.00
C ARG A 28 8.54 3.28 -11.03
N LEU A 29 9.41 3.56 -10.06
CA LEU A 29 10.79 3.05 -10.05
C LEU A 29 10.92 1.71 -9.31
N VAL A 30 10.11 1.49 -8.28
CA VAL A 30 10.26 0.37 -7.33
C VAL A 30 9.16 -0.67 -7.51
N THR A 31 7.90 -0.24 -7.66
CA THR A 31 6.74 -1.13 -7.70
C THR A 31 6.44 -1.62 -9.13
N GLU A 32 6.40 -0.71 -10.10
CA GLU A 32 6.01 -1.01 -11.49
C GLU A 32 7.09 -1.76 -12.26
N THR A 33 8.36 -1.63 -11.88
CA THR A 33 9.47 -2.40 -12.48
C THR A 33 9.33 -3.91 -12.26
N GLN A 34 8.61 -4.35 -11.24
CA GLN A 34 8.41 -5.76 -10.93
C GLN A 34 7.13 -6.31 -11.58
N ILE A 35 6.01 -5.58 -11.45
CA ILE A 35 4.75 -5.89 -12.14
C ILE A 35 4.96 -5.91 -13.66
N GLY A 36 5.73 -4.94 -14.16
CA GLY A 36 5.94 -4.80 -15.58
C GLY A 36 6.81 -5.88 -16.22
N LYS A 37 7.71 -6.51 -15.44
CA LYS A 37 8.49 -7.68 -15.89
C LYS A 37 7.67 -8.96 -15.86
N ALA A 38 6.76 -9.11 -14.89
CA ALA A 38 5.85 -10.24 -14.81
C ALA A 38 4.84 -10.22 -15.97
N ILE A 39 4.22 -9.07 -16.24
CA ILE A 39 3.29 -8.92 -17.37
C ILE A 39 4.01 -9.09 -18.72
N ASN A 40 5.21 -8.52 -18.89
CA ASN A 40 5.95 -8.70 -20.14
C ASN A 40 6.42 -10.16 -20.32
N PHE A 41 6.60 -10.90 -19.23
CA PHE A 41 6.83 -12.34 -19.28
C PHE A 41 5.56 -13.10 -19.65
N GLU A 42 4.39 -12.74 -19.09
CA GLU A 42 3.08 -13.29 -19.48
C GLU A 42 2.73 -12.97 -20.95
N ASP A 43 2.95 -11.74 -21.42
CA ASP A 43 2.75 -11.31 -22.82
C ASP A 43 3.62 -12.11 -23.81
N ILE A 44 4.86 -12.42 -23.43
CA ILE A 44 5.76 -13.28 -24.23
C ILE A 44 5.38 -14.76 -24.10
N SER A 45 4.73 -15.14 -22.99
CA SER A 45 4.27 -16.51 -22.70
C SER A 45 2.85 -16.80 -23.22
N HIS A 46 2.15 -15.82 -23.78
CA HIS A 46 0.81 -15.94 -24.41
C HIS A 46 0.80 -16.78 -25.70
N LEU A 47 1.64 -17.80 -25.81
CA LEU A 47 1.55 -18.87 -26.81
C LEU A 47 0.39 -19.86 -26.50
N GLY A 48 -0.73 -19.40 -25.95
CA GLY A 48 -1.94 -20.22 -25.87
C GLY A 48 -2.82 -20.09 -24.63
N SER A 49 -3.05 -18.89 -24.08
CA SER A 49 -4.14 -18.65 -23.13
C SER A 49 -5.27 -17.87 -23.82
N PRO A 50 -6.56 -18.15 -23.52
CA PRO A 50 -7.65 -17.34 -24.06
C PRO A 50 -7.47 -15.88 -23.63
N PRO A 51 -7.78 -14.91 -24.52
CA PRO A 51 -7.60 -13.50 -24.22
C PRO A 51 -8.41 -13.15 -22.97
N GLY A 52 -7.71 -12.82 -21.88
CA GLY A 52 -8.32 -12.13 -20.75
C GLY A 52 -8.98 -10.83 -21.25
N GLU A 53 -9.95 -10.30 -20.48
CA GLU A 53 -10.61 -9.04 -20.83
C GLU A 53 -9.57 -7.99 -21.25
N ALA A 54 -9.70 -7.49 -22.47
CA ALA A 54 -8.75 -6.53 -23.02
C ALA A 54 -8.61 -5.35 -22.06
N ALA A 55 -7.36 -5.01 -21.71
CA ALA A 55 -7.10 -3.89 -20.83
C ALA A 55 -7.87 -2.65 -21.32
N MET A 56 -8.77 -2.14 -20.47
CA MET A 56 -9.64 -1.01 -20.82
C MET A 56 -8.85 0.24 -21.25
N PHE A 57 -7.58 0.35 -20.82
CA PHE A 57 -6.69 1.45 -21.18
C PHE A 57 -5.32 0.94 -21.61
N ALA A 58 -4.70 1.66 -22.55
CA ALA A 58 -3.30 1.46 -22.90
C ALA A 58 -2.39 1.60 -21.67
N ARG A 59 -1.33 0.80 -21.62
CA ARG A 59 -0.40 0.76 -20.49
C ARG A 59 0.21 2.12 -20.16
N SER A 60 0.54 2.92 -21.17
CA SER A 60 1.02 4.29 -20.99
C SER A 60 0.01 5.17 -20.24
N THR A 61 -1.27 5.07 -20.58
CA THR A 61 -2.36 5.78 -19.91
C THR A 61 -2.52 5.34 -18.46
N GLN A 62 -2.40 4.05 -18.17
CA GLN A 62 -2.44 3.52 -16.80
C GLN A 62 -1.26 4.04 -15.97
N THR A 63 -0.05 4.05 -16.52
CA THR A 63 1.14 4.56 -15.83
C THR A 63 1.02 6.06 -15.53
N TRP A 64 0.76 6.90 -16.54
CA TRP A 64 0.67 8.35 -16.36
C TRP A 64 -0.56 8.76 -15.55
N GLY A 65 -1.69 8.10 -15.76
CA GLY A 65 -2.92 8.29 -14.98
C GLY A 65 -2.72 7.91 -13.52
N GLY A 66 -2.03 6.80 -13.23
CA GLY A 66 -1.68 6.38 -11.88
C GLY A 66 -0.75 7.38 -11.18
N MET A 67 0.24 7.92 -11.88
CA MET A 67 1.11 8.97 -11.35
C MET A 67 0.32 10.24 -11.00
N LEU A 68 -0.58 10.68 -11.90
CA LEU A 68 -1.45 11.84 -11.65
C LEU A 68 -2.37 11.59 -10.46
N ALA A 69 -2.97 10.40 -10.37
CA ALA A 69 -3.81 10.01 -9.25
C ALA A 69 -3.06 10.04 -7.91
N ALA A 70 -1.80 9.57 -7.87
CA ALA A 70 -0.96 9.63 -6.68
C ALA A 70 -0.66 11.08 -6.25
N ILE A 71 -0.45 12.00 -7.20
CA ILE A 71 -0.25 13.43 -6.91
C ILE A 71 -1.52 14.06 -6.33
N ILE A 72 -2.69 13.79 -6.94
CA ILE A 72 -3.99 14.27 -6.47
C ILE A 72 -4.27 13.74 -5.06
N PHE A 73 -4.05 12.43 -4.85
CA PHE A 73 -4.20 11.79 -3.55
C PHE A 73 -3.28 12.43 -2.50
N GLY A 74 -1.99 12.57 -2.81
CA GLY A 74 -1.04 13.23 -1.90
C GLY A 74 -1.44 14.66 -1.56
N THR A 75 -1.94 15.41 -2.54
CA THR A 75 -2.44 16.79 -2.34
C THR A 75 -3.62 16.82 -1.36
N ALA A 76 -4.58 15.90 -1.51
CA ALA A 76 -5.71 15.76 -0.59
C ALA A 76 -5.26 15.37 0.83
N VAL A 77 -4.32 14.42 0.95
CA VAL A 77 -3.74 14.04 2.24
C VAL A 77 -3.00 15.21 2.89
N GLY A 78 -2.26 16.00 2.12
CA GLY A 78 -1.58 17.21 2.60
C GLY A 78 -2.54 18.30 3.09
N ALA A 79 -3.70 18.45 2.44
CA ALA A 79 -4.77 19.34 2.90
C ALA A 79 -5.34 18.90 4.25
N ILE A 80 -5.67 17.60 4.38
CA ILE A 80 -6.16 17.01 5.62
C ILE A 80 -5.11 17.13 6.73
N PHE A 81 -3.85 16.87 6.41
CA PHE A 81 -2.74 17.01 7.34
C PHE A 81 -2.59 18.44 7.85
N ALA A 82 -2.69 19.46 6.99
CA ALA A 82 -2.65 20.86 7.44
C ALA A 82 -3.80 21.18 8.40
N VAL A 83 -5.03 20.78 8.09
CA VAL A 83 -6.16 20.97 9.01
C VAL A 83 -5.89 20.27 10.35
N GLY A 84 -5.46 19.00 10.32
CA GLY A 84 -5.13 18.24 11.51
C GLY A 84 -4.03 18.89 12.35
N LEU A 85 -2.92 19.31 11.72
CA LEU A 85 -1.79 19.98 12.37
C LEU A 85 -2.22 21.29 13.03
N ALA A 86 -3.08 22.09 12.37
CA ALA A 86 -3.61 23.31 12.94
C ALA A 86 -4.47 23.04 14.19
N LEU A 87 -5.34 22.01 14.14
CA LEU A 87 -6.21 21.64 15.27
C LEU A 87 -5.43 21.16 16.51
N VAL A 88 -4.30 20.48 16.30
CA VAL A 88 -3.48 19.96 17.41
C VAL A 88 -2.31 20.87 17.79
N HIS A 89 -2.13 22.00 17.11
CA HIS A 89 -0.97 22.88 17.24
C HIS A 89 -0.66 23.26 18.69
N HIS A 90 -1.68 23.72 19.42
CA HIS A 90 -1.57 24.13 20.82
C HIS A 90 -1.42 22.96 21.81
N ARG A 91 -1.74 21.73 21.39
CA ARG A 91 -1.69 20.54 22.26
C ARG A 91 -0.32 19.86 22.22
N ILE A 92 0.48 20.12 21.19
CA ILE A 92 1.77 19.46 20.98
C ILE A 92 2.90 20.44 21.28
N ARG A 93 3.61 20.19 22.36
CA ARG A 93 4.86 20.89 22.71
C ARG A 93 5.97 20.43 21.76
N ALA A 94 6.60 21.36 21.07
CA ALA A 94 7.76 21.13 20.21
C ALA A 94 8.64 22.39 20.20
N GLU A 95 9.94 22.20 20.02
CA GLU A 95 10.93 23.30 19.97
C GLU A 95 10.89 24.07 18.65
N SER A 96 10.43 23.42 17.57
CA SER A 96 10.26 24.02 16.24
C SER A 96 8.97 23.54 15.56
N GLU A 97 8.50 24.28 14.55
CA GLU A 97 7.35 23.85 13.74
C GLU A 97 7.71 22.64 12.87
N PHE A 98 9.00 22.51 12.49
CA PHE A 98 9.51 21.29 11.88
C PHE A 98 9.34 20.07 12.79
N GLY A 99 9.80 20.15 14.04
CA GLY A 99 9.66 19.05 15.00
C GLY A 99 8.20 18.70 15.28
N ARG A 100 7.31 19.70 15.36
CA ARG A 100 5.87 19.48 15.50
C ARG A 100 5.29 18.75 14.29
N SER A 101 5.62 19.21 13.09
CA SER A 101 5.09 18.64 11.84
C SER A 101 5.49 17.17 11.67
N ILE A 102 6.75 16.83 11.94
CA ILE A 102 7.24 15.44 11.89
C ILE A 102 6.50 14.55 12.90
N ARG A 103 6.30 15.02 14.15
CA ARG A 103 5.58 14.24 15.18
C ARG A 103 4.13 13.98 14.79
N VAL A 104 3.44 14.98 14.26
CA VAL A 104 2.05 14.84 13.80
C VAL A 104 1.98 13.92 12.59
N ALA A 105 2.91 14.03 11.64
CA ALA A 105 2.96 13.16 10.48
C ALA A 105 3.21 11.70 10.87
N ALA A 106 4.12 11.45 11.81
CA ALA A 106 4.37 10.12 12.36
C ALA A 106 3.12 9.55 13.07
N ALA A 107 2.45 10.36 13.88
CA ALA A 107 1.21 9.97 14.55
C ALA A 107 0.08 9.65 13.54
N ALA A 108 -0.05 10.46 12.49
CA ALA A 108 -1.04 10.25 11.45
C ALA A 108 -0.73 9.01 10.59
N PHE A 109 0.54 8.75 10.27
CA PHE A 109 0.99 7.52 9.63
C PHE A 109 0.64 6.28 10.46
N VAL A 110 0.92 6.30 11.77
CA VAL A 110 0.54 5.20 12.66
C VAL A 110 -0.97 4.97 12.68
N ALA A 111 -1.74 6.06 12.84
CA ALA A 111 -3.19 6.01 12.92
C ALA A 111 -3.87 5.51 11.63
N THR A 112 -3.35 5.92 10.47
CA THR A 112 -4.05 5.75 9.17
C THR A 112 -3.47 4.67 8.29
N VAL A 113 -2.23 4.25 8.53
CA VAL A 113 -1.52 3.26 7.70
C VAL A 113 -1.13 2.04 8.54
N VAL A 114 -0.40 2.24 9.64
CA VAL A 114 0.12 1.11 10.43
C VAL A 114 -1.01 0.33 11.08
N ILE A 115 -1.87 0.98 11.87
CA ILE A 115 -2.95 0.29 12.58
C ILE A 115 -3.91 -0.43 11.61
N PRO A 116 -4.44 0.22 10.55
CA PRO A 116 -5.32 -0.46 9.62
C PRO A 116 -4.61 -1.55 8.82
N GLY A 117 -3.41 -1.26 8.32
CA GLY A 117 -2.66 -2.20 7.47
C GLY A 117 -2.16 -3.43 8.21
N LEU A 118 -1.96 -3.37 9.53
CA LEU A 118 -1.65 -4.55 10.36
C LEU A 118 -2.81 -5.56 10.38
N LYS A 119 -4.06 -5.08 10.38
CA LYS A 119 -5.26 -5.94 10.45
C LYS A 119 -5.81 -6.29 9.05
N TYR A 120 -5.80 -5.32 8.14
CA TYR A 120 -6.32 -5.42 6.77
C TYR A 120 -5.25 -4.92 5.78
N PRO A 121 -4.20 -5.74 5.52
CA PRO A 121 -3.15 -5.34 4.61
C PRO A 121 -3.68 -5.18 3.18
N PRO A 122 -3.08 -4.28 2.38
CA PRO A 122 -3.50 -4.08 0.99
C PRO A 122 -3.21 -5.32 0.15
N ASN A 123 -4.13 -5.62 -0.78
CA ASN A 123 -3.93 -6.70 -1.75
C ASN A 123 -3.34 -6.14 -3.04
N PRO A 124 -2.48 -6.92 -3.74
CA PRO A 124 -2.07 -6.62 -5.10
C PRO A 124 -3.28 -6.43 -6.04
N PRO A 125 -3.11 -5.71 -7.16
CA PRO A 125 -4.04 -5.80 -8.28
C PRO A 125 -4.28 -7.27 -8.62
N THR A 126 -5.51 -7.61 -9.06
CA THR A 126 -5.96 -8.97 -9.40
C THR A 126 -5.97 -10.00 -8.26
N VAL A 127 -5.57 -9.63 -7.03
CA VAL A 127 -5.59 -10.52 -5.86
C VAL A 127 -6.74 -10.18 -4.90
N GLY A 128 -7.62 -11.16 -4.68
CA GLY A 128 -8.78 -11.08 -3.79
C GLY A 128 -10.11 -11.02 -4.54
N ASN A 129 -11.20 -11.29 -3.84
CA ASN A 129 -12.54 -11.33 -4.43
C ASN A 129 -13.11 -9.91 -4.67
N PRO A 130 -13.42 -9.51 -5.93
CA PRO A 130 -14.01 -8.21 -6.27
C PRO A 130 -15.33 -7.91 -5.55
N GLU A 131 -16.13 -8.92 -5.23
CA GLU A 131 -17.42 -8.77 -4.55
C GLU A 131 -17.28 -8.21 -3.12
N THR A 132 -16.09 -8.35 -2.52
CA THR A 132 -15.82 -7.94 -1.14
C THR A 132 -15.24 -6.52 -1.02
N ILE A 133 -14.98 -5.84 -2.14
CA ILE A 133 -14.28 -4.52 -2.17
C ILE A 133 -14.96 -3.50 -1.25
N ASN A 134 -16.29 -3.40 -1.30
CA ASN A 134 -17.04 -2.45 -0.49
C ASN A 134 -16.89 -2.73 1.01
N GLN A 135 -17.00 -3.99 1.41
CA GLN A 135 -16.91 -4.41 2.80
C GLN A 135 -15.49 -4.21 3.36
N ARG A 136 -14.46 -4.58 2.60
CA ARG A 136 -13.05 -4.37 2.96
C ARG A 136 -12.74 -2.88 3.13
N THR A 137 -13.23 -2.05 2.20
CA THR A 137 -13.06 -0.59 2.26
C THR A 137 -13.73 0.00 3.50
N PHE A 138 -14.96 -0.42 3.81
CA PHE A 138 -15.69 0.02 4.99
C PHE A 138 -14.92 -0.29 6.29
N TRP A 139 -14.47 -1.53 6.47
CA TRP A 139 -13.72 -1.92 7.67
C TRP A 139 -12.38 -1.22 7.78
N TYR A 140 -11.69 -1.00 6.65
CA TYR A 140 -10.43 -0.24 6.63
C TYR A 140 -10.65 1.21 7.08
N LEU A 141 -11.68 1.89 6.56
CA LEU A 141 -12.02 3.26 6.95
C LEU A 141 -12.46 3.36 8.42
N LEU A 142 -13.25 2.41 8.90
CA LEU A 142 -13.65 2.38 10.31
C LEU A 142 -12.44 2.16 11.23
N LEU A 143 -11.52 1.29 10.83
CA LEU A 143 -10.28 1.04 11.59
C LEU A 143 -9.33 2.23 11.55
N MET A 144 -9.32 2.99 10.44
CA MET A 144 -8.62 4.27 10.36
C MET A 144 -9.17 5.29 11.37
N VAL A 145 -10.49 5.42 11.47
CA VAL A 145 -11.13 6.29 12.47
C VAL A 145 -10.79 5.82 13.89
N ALA A 146 -10.87 4.53 14.17
CA ALA A 146 -10.49 3.95 15.45
C ALA A 146 -8.99 4.18 15.77
N GLY A 147 -8.11 4.07 14.78
CA GLY A 147 -6.68 4.35 14.91
C GLY A 147 -6.40 5.82 15.24
N ILE A 148 -7.09 6.77 14.59
CA ILE A 148 -7.01 8.20 14.90
C ILE A 148 -7.48 8.46 16.34
N ALA A 149 -8.60 7.87 16.74
CA ALA A 149 -9.12 7.99 18.11
C ALA A 149 -8.14 7.43 19.14
N LEU A 150 -7.57 6.23 18.89
CA LEU A 150 -6.60 5.59 19.76
C LEU A 150 -5.35 6.46 19.95
N VAL A 151 -4.78 6.99 18.86
CA VAL A 151 -3.61 7.87 18.93
C VAL A 151 -3.94 9.16 19.68
N ALA A 152 -5.08 9.78 19.41
CA ALA A 152 -5.51 10.99 20.12
C ALA A 152 -5.72 10.77 21.62
N LEU A 153 -6.36 9.66 22.01
CA LEU A 153 -6.53 9.26 23.40
C LEU A 153 -5.19 8.97 24.08
N THR A 154 -4.24 8.39 23.35
CA THR A 154 -2.88 8.11 23.86
C THR A 154 -2.14 9.41 24.17
N PHE A 155 -2.20 10.41 23.29
CA PHE A 155 -1.62 11.74 23.57
C PHE A 155 -2.32 12.44 24.74
N ARG A 156 -3.65 12.30 24.85
CA ARG A 156 -4.41 12.86 25.98
C ARG A 156 -4.00 12.21 27.29
N LEU A 157 -3.93 10.87 27.32
CA LEU A 157 -3.51 10.11 28.48
C LEU A 157 -2.08 10.51 28.89
N TRP A 158 -1.17 10.63 27.92
CA TRP A 158 0.20 11.09 28.13
C TRP A 158 0.28 12.46 28.83
N GLY A 159 -0.55 13.42 28.40
CA GLY A 159 -0.65 14.73 29.06
C GLY A 159 -1.16 14.61 30.50
N GLN A 160 -2.28 13.91 30.70
CA GLN A 160 -2.91 13.74 32.02
C GLN A 160 -1.99 13.07 33.05
N VAL A 161 -1.26 12.03 32.65
CA VAL A 161 -0.32 11.36 33.55
C VAL A 161 0.90 12.22 33.85
N THR A 162 1.32 13.05 32.91
CA THR A 162 2.43 14.00 33.10
C THR A 162 2.03 15.11 34.09
N GLU A 163 0.81 15.63 34.00
CA GLU A 163 0.26 16.60 34.97
C GLU A 163 0.16 16.03 36.39
N ARG A 164 -0.05 14.72 36.51
CA ARG A 164 -0.02 13.99 37.79
C ARG A 164 1.39 13.69 38.32
N GLY A 165 2.43 14.20 37.66
CA GLY A 165 3.83 14.03 38.07
C GLY A 165 4.50 12.74 37.59
N MET A 166 3.82 11.88 36.82
CA MET A 166 4.47 10.69 36.27
C MET A 166 5.38 11.07 35.10
N VAL A 167 6.68 10.85 35.25
CA VAL A 167 7.71 11.11 34.25
C VAL A 167 8.61 9.88 34.08
N GLY A 168 9.41 9.83 33.00
CA GLY A 168 10.34 8.72 32.76
C GLY A 168 9.64 7.38 32.49
N ALA A 169 10.28 6.28 32.92
CA ALA A 169 9.85 4.91 32.61
C ALA A 169 8.41 4.57 33.06
N PRO A 170 7.93 4.94 34.28
CA PRO A 170 6.56 4.65 34.70
C PRO A 170 5.50 5.21 33.75
N ARG A 171 5.73 6.43 33.22
CA ARG A 171 4.83 7.05 32.24
C ARG A 171 4.80 6.25 30.94
N PHE A 172 5.96 5.87 30.41
CA PHE A 172 6.05 5.09 29.19
C PHE A 172 5.38 3.73 29.32
N ILE A 173 5.58 3.04 30.44
CA ILE A 173 4.96 1.74 30.71
C ILE A 173 3.44 1.87 30.81
N ALA A 174 2.94 2.87 31.55
CA ALA A 174 1.50 3.06 31.73
C ALA A 174 0.79 3.42 30.41
N VAL A 175 1.30 4.42 29.68
CA VAL A 175 0.69 4.89 28.42
C VAL A 175 0.88 3.86 27.31
N GLY A 176 2.08 3.28 27.19
CA GLY A 176 2.37 2.24 26.22
C GLY A 176 1.56 0.96 26.46
N GLY A 177 1.44 0.53 27.72
CA GLY A 177 0.59 -0.59 28.12
C GLY A 177 -0.88 -0.34 27.78
N ALA A 178 -1.41 0.84 28.11
CA ALA A 178 -2.78 1.21 27.75
C ALA A 178 -3.01 1.23 26.22
N PHE A 179 -2.04 1.73 25.45
CA PHE A 179 -2.09 1.70 23.99
C PHE A 179 -2.13 0.27 23.45
N VAL A 180 -1.25 -0.62 23.94
CA VAL A 180 -1.20 -2.03 23.50
C VAL A 180 -2.49 -2.76 23.87
N VAL A 181 -3.02 -2.55 25.07
CA VAL A 181 -4.30 -3.15 25.49
C VAL A 181 -5.44 -2.67 24.60
N ALA A 182 -5.56 -1.36 24.36
CA ALA A 182 -6.61 -0.81 23.51
C ALA A 182 -6.48 -1.25 22.06
N LEU A 183 -5.25 -1.32 21.52
CA LEU A 183 -4.99 -1.85 20.18
C LEU A 183 -5.39 -3.33 20.08
N SER A 184 -5.08 -4.12 21.11
CA SER A 184 -5.45 -5.54 21.18
C SER A 184 -6.96 -5.72 21.22
N LEU A 185 -7.67 -4.87 21.98
CA LEU A 185 -9.14 -4.86 22.01
C LEU A 185 -9.72 -4.53 20.63
N ILE A 186 -9.21 -3.49 19.95
CA ILE A 186 -9.61 -3.17 18.58
C ILE A 186 -9.39 -4.38 17.66
N TRP A 187 -8.25 -5.05 17.78
CA TRP A 187 -7.92 -6.23 16.98
C TRP A 187 -8.87 -7.40 17.21
N VAL A 188 -9.34 -7.63 18.43
CA VAL A 188 -10.30 -8.69 18.75
C VAL A 188 -11.73 -8.32 18.34
N LEU A 189 -12.12 -7.06 18.53
CA LEU A 189 -13.49 -6.59 18.25
C LEU A 189 -13.77 -6.40 16.76
N PHE A 190 -12.76 -6.02 15.96
CA PHE A 190 -12.91 -5.88 14.52
C PHE A 190 -12.96 -7.25 13.82
N PRO A 191 -13.85 -7.43 12.82
CA PRO A 191 -14.03 -8.71 12.15
C PRO A 191 -12.76 -9.14 11.41
N LYS A 192 -12.67 -10.44 11.11
CA LYS A 192 -11.65 -10.95 10.18
C LYS A 192 -11.86 -10.37 8.78
N SER A 193 -10.80 -10.33 7.96
CA SER A 193 -10.95 -9.95 6.55
C SER A 193 -11.99 -10.88 5.90
N PRO A 194 -13.00 -10.35 5.18
CA PRO A 194 -13.96 -11.17 4.44
C PRO A 194 -13.34 -11.87 3.23
N ASP A 195 -12.09 -11.55 2.91
CA ASP A 195 -11.33 -12.01 1.74
C ASP A 195 -9.96 -12.51 2.23
N PRO A 196 -9.90 -13.74 2.78
CA PRO A 196 -8.63 -14.38 3.11
C PRO A 196 -7.89 -14.72 1.81
N ILE A 197 -6.61 -14.33 1.75
CA ILE A 197 -5.75 -14.68 0.61
C ILE A 197 -5.23 -16.09 0.84
N GLU A 198 -5.75 -17.03 0.07
CA GLU A 198 -5.26 -18.39 -0.03
C GLU A 198 -4.49 -18.54 -1.35
N PRO A 199 -3.31 -19.21 -1.35
CA PRO A 199 -2.65 -19.57 -2.59
C PRO A 199 -3.64 -20.33 -3.48
N PRO A 200 -3.73 -20.03 -4.78
CA PRO A 200 -4.59 -20.77 -5.68
C PRO A 200 -4.23 -22.26 -5.62
N ASP A 201 -5.17 -23.10 -5.18
CA ASP A 201 -5.05 -24.55 -5.32
C ASP A 201 -5.37 -24.92 -6.76
N ASN A 202 -4.38 -24.68 -7.61
CA ASN A 202 -4.48 -25.01 -9.02
C ASN A 202 -4.37 -26.53 -9.25
N ASP A 203 -4.10 -27.34 -8.22
CA ASP A 203 -4.18 -28.79 -8.34
C ASP A 203 -5.66 -29.26 -8.36
N ALA A 204 -6.58 -28.52 -7.73
CA ALA A 204 -8.01 -28.84 -7.66
C ALA A 204 -8.90 -28.08 -8.67
N THR A 205 -8.42 -27.01 -9.29
CA THR A 205 -9.20 -26.22 -10.28
C THR A 205 -8.30 -25.80 -11.45
N PRO A 206 -8.53 -26.32 -12.68
CA PRO A 206 -7.70 -25.95 -13.83
C PRO A 206 -7.84 -24.45 -14.12
N ALA A 207 -6.69 -23.78 -14.20
CA ALA A 207 -6.61 -22.33 -14.38
C ALA A 207 -6.42 -21.93 -15.85
N LEU A 208 -6.04 -22.87 -16.71
CA LEU A 208 -5.78 -22.65 -18.13
C LEU A 208 -6.44 -23.72 -18.99
N GLN A 209 -6.48 -23.46 -20.30
CA GLN A 209 -6.81 -24.45 -21.32
C GLN A 209 -5.71 -24.42 -22.38
N ILE A 210 -5.41 -25.58 -22.96
CA ILE A 210 -4.50 -25.68 -24.09
C ILE A 210 -5.18 -25.05 -25.30
N ALA A 211 -4.57 -24.05 -25.92
CA ALA A 211 -5.19 -23.33 -27.01
C ALA A 211 -5.54 -24.21 -28.22
N ASP A 212 -6.68 -23.92 -28.84
CA ASP A 212 -7.18 -24.65 -30.00
C ASP A 212 -6.27 -24.53 -31.24
N ASP A 213 -5.51 -23.43 -31.34
CA ASP A 213 -4.60 -23.13 -32.44
C ASP A 213 -3.15 -23.54 -32.17
N ALA A 214 -2.86 -24.21 -31.03
CA ALA A 214 -1.51 -24.63 -30.68
C ALA A 214 -0.88 -25.52 -31.78
N PRO A 215 0.39 -25.27 -32.18
CA PRO A 215 1.03 -26.04 -33.24
C PRO A 215 1.19 -27.52 -32.89
N ALA A 216 0.87 -28.42 -33.82
CA ALA A 216 0.89 -29.87 -33.59
C ALA A 216 2.26 -30.37 -33.08
N VAL A 217 3.36 -29.85 -33.65
CA VAL A 217 4.73 -30.21 -33.25
C VAL A 217 5.00 -29.88 -31.78
N VAL A 218 4.44 -28.78 -31.27
CA VAL A 218 4.58 -28.40 -29.86
C VAL A 218 3.76 -29.34 -28.99
N LEU A 219 2.53 -29.63 -29.39
CA LEU A 219 1.64 -30.51 -28.62
C LEU A 219 2.14 -31.96 -28.54
N ASP A 220 2.74 -32.49 -29.61
CA ASP A 220 3.37 -33.81 -29.59
C ASP A 220 4.54 -33.86 -28.62
N GLN A 221 5.33 -32.79 -28.57
CA GLN A 221 6.42 -32.65 -27.61
C GLN A 221 5.89 -32.53 -26.17
N VAL A 222 4.79 -31.79 -25.95
CA VAL A 222 4.12 -31.67 -24.65
C VAL A 222 3.62 -33.04 -24.18
N LEU A 223 2.92 -33.79 -25.03
CA LEU A 223 2.42 -35.15 -24.70
C LEU A 223 3.56 -36.10 -24.37
N LYS A 224 4.64 -36.07 -25.16
CA LYS A 224 5.82 -36.89 -24.93
C LYS A 224 6.49 -36.57 -23.59
N VAL A 225 6.70 -35.29 -23.28
CA VAL A 225 7.28 -34.87 -22.00
C VAL A 225 6.35 -35.24 -20.85
N ALA A 226 5.05 -35.02 -21.01
CA ALA A 226 4.05 -35.32 -19.98
C ALA A 226 4.07 -36.80 -19.57
N ARG A 227 4.13 -37.72 -20.54
CA ARG A 227 4.26 -39.16 -20.28
C ARG A 227 5.59 -39.52 -19.60
N GLN A 228 6.68 -38.88 -20.00
CA GLN A 228 8.00 -39.14 -19.42
C GLN A 228 8.13 -38.67 -17.97
N THR A 229 7.51 -37.54 -17.64
CA THR A 229 7.61 -36.94 -16.30
C THR A 229 6.45 -37.30 -15.37
N GLY A 230 5.43 -38.02 -15.86
CA GLY A 230 4.20 -38.25 -15.11
C GLY A 230 3.48 -36.94 -14.81
N ASN A 231 3.34 -36.06 -15.81
CA ASN A 231 2.79 -34.73 -15.61
C ASN A 231 1.28 -34.78 -15.35
N GLU A 232 0.88 -34.48 -14.11
CA GLU A 232 -0.51 -34.39 -13.67
C GLU A 232 -1.16 -33.02 -13.94
N SER A 233 -0.46 -32.11 -14.63
CA SER A 233 -0.97 -30.76 -14.89
C SER A 233 -2.13 -30.76 -15.89
N ILE A 234 -2.17 -31.70 -16.85
CA ILE A 234 -3.28 -31.79 -17.80
C ILE A 234 -4.44 -32.48 -17.08
N ARG A 235 -5.64 -31.89 -17.13
CA ARG A 235 -6.82 -32.36 -16.40
C ARG A 235 -7.84 -33.01 -17.31
N ASN A 236 -8.61 -33.92 -16.73
CA ASN A 236 -9.71 -34.56 -17.43
C ASN A 236 -10.81 -33.51 -17.76
N PRO A 237 -11.22 -33.35 -19.03
CA PRO A 237 -12.24 -32.36 -19.40
C PRO A 237 -13.64 -32.67 -18.83
N GLN A 238 -13.94 -33.93 -18.51
CA GLN A 238 -15.21 -34.33 -17.88
C GLN A 238 -15.18 -34.22 -16.35
N ASP A 239 -14.01 -34.40 -15.73
CA ASP A 239 -13.78 -34.17 -14.30
C ASP A 239 -12.47 -33.41 -14.07
N PRO A 240 -12.51 -32.07 -14.07
CA PRO A 240 -11.29 -31.27 -14.03
C PRO A 240 -10.51 -31.35 -12.70
N ALA A 241 -11.06 -32.00 -11.67
CA ALA A 241 -10.35 -32.28 -10.43
C ALA A 241 -9.35 -33.44 -10.55
N GLU A 242 -9.50 -34.32 -11.55
CA GLU A 242 -8.60 -35.45 -11.76
C GLU A 242 -7.56 -35.17 -12.87
N PRO A 243 -6.32 -35.66 -12.72
CA PRO A 243 -5.36 -35.69 -13.81
C PRO A 243 -5.92 -36.44 -15.01
N LEU A 244 -5.59 -35.98 -16.22
CA LEU A 244 -5.90 -36.70 -17.44
C LEU A 244 -5.08 -38.00 -17.49
N ASP A 245 -5.75 -39.10 -17.81
CA ASP A 245 -5.08 -40.34 -18.17
C ASP A 245 -4.40 -40.20 -19.54
N LEU A 246 -3.09 -39.98 -19.52
CA LEU A 246 -2.28 -39.75 -20.72
C LEU A 246 -2.21 -40.97 -21.65
N ASP A 247 -2.56 -42.16 -21.18
CA ASP A 247 -2.62 -43.36 -22.03
C ASP A 247 -3.84 -43.36 -22.95
N THR A 248 -4.84 -42.52 -22.67
CA THR A 248 -6.04 -42.35 -23.50
C THR A 248 -5.87 -41.36 -24.66
N VAL A 249 -4.71 -40.69 -24.75
CA VAL A 249 -4.44 -39.63 -25.73
C VAL A 249 -3.53 -40.14 -26.85
N ASP A 250 -4.03 -40.28 -28.07
CA ASP A 250 -3.23 -40.85 -29.17
C ASP A 250 -2.25 -39.84 -29.78
N GLN A 251 -2.67 -38.59 -29.97
CA GLN A 251 -1.87 -37.55 -30.62
C GLN A 251 -1.80 -36.29 -29.77
N GLY A 252 -0.73 -35.50 -29.92
CA GLY A 252 -0.61 -34.22 -29.22
C GLY A 252 -1.77 -33.27 -29.54
N THR A 253 -2.29 -33.30 -30.77
CA THR A 253 -3.43 -32.48 -31.18
C THR A 253 -4.71 -32.72 -30.39
N ASP A 254 -4.86 -33.89 -29.77
CA ASP A 254 -6.03 -34.24 -28.95
C ASP A 254 -6.01 -33.48 -27.61
N LEU A 255 -4.86 -32.88 -27.25
CA LEU A 255 -4.73 -32.04 -26.06
C LEU A 255 -5.40 -30.67 -26.19
N ARG A 256 -5.82 -30.26 -27.40
CA ARG A 256 -6.46 -28.96 -27.62
C ARG A 256 -7.76 -28.81 -26.82
N GLY A 257 -7.93 -27.66 -26.20
CA GLY A 257 -9.06 -27.36 -25.33
C GLY A 257 -9.03 -28.09 -23.98
N MET A 258 -8.07 -28.99 -23.74
CA MET A 258 -8.00 -29.70 -22.46
C MET A 258 -7.66 -28.73 -21.33
N PRO A 259 -8.34 -28.83 -20.17
CA PRO A 259 -8.02 -28.01 -19.02
C PRO A 259 -6.61 -28.35 -18.49
N MET A 260 -5.93 -27.32 -18.00
CA MET A 260 -4.56 -27.39 -17.50
C MET A 260 -4.49 -26.71 -16.13
N ALA A 261 -4.00 -27.45 -15.16
CA ALA A 261 -3.65 -27.03 -13.82
C ALA A 261 -2.20 -26.55 -13.76
N ILE A 262 -1.97 -25.29 -13.41
CA ILE A 262 -0.62 -24.81 -13.09
C ILE A 262 -0.41 -24.93 -11.59
N SER A 263 0.18 -26.00 -11.09
CA SER A 263 0.49 -26.08 -9.66
C SER A 263 1.49 -24.97 -9.25
N THR A 264 0.98 -23.94 -8.57
CA THR A 264 1.79 -22.81 -8.07
C THR A 264 2.67 -23.24 -6.90
N THR A 265 2.32 -24.34 -6.23
CA THR A 265 3.07 -24.99 -5.15
C THR A 265 4.17 -25.91 -5.67
N LYS A 266 3.97 -26.64 -6.78
CA LYS A 266 5.00 -27.53 -7.36
C LYS A 266 6.07 -26.77 -8.16
N LEU A 267 5.73 -25.65 -8.83
CA LEU A 267 6.67 -24.94 -9.70
C LEU A 267 7.75 -24.15 -8.94
N ARG A 268 7.38 -23.48 -7.84
CA ARG A 268 8.33 -22.96 -6.85
C ARG A 268 7.61 -22.70 -5.52
N PRO A 269 8.15 -23.17 -4.38
CA PRO A 269 7.64 -22.79 -3.08
C PRO A 269 7.59 -21.27 -2.94
N ASP A 270 6.55 -20.74 -2.31
CA ASP A 270 6.45 -19.37 -1.83
C ASP A 270 6.38 -18.25 -2.87
N VAL A 271 6.27 -18.51 -4.18
CA VAL A 271 6.19 -17.43 -5.19
C VAL A 271 4.99 -16.52 -4.95
N TYR A 272 3.81 -17.12 -4.75
CA TYR A 272 2.57 -16.39 -4.48
C TYR A 272 2.66 -15.57 -3.19
N THR A 273 3.09 -16.22 -2.10
CA THR A 273 3.29 -15.59 -0.79
C THR A 273 4.31 -14.45 -0.85
N THR A 274 5.42 -14.65 -1.56
CA THR A 274 6.48 -13.65 -1.74
C THR A 274 5.97 -12.45 -2.53
N MET A 275 5.23 -12.67 -3.63
CA MET A 275 4.64 -11.59 -4.41
C MET A 275 3.69 -10.74 -3.56
N VAL A 276 2.79 -11.38 -2.81
CA VAL A 276 1.83 -10.70 -1.93
C VAL A 276 2.56 -9.88 -0.85
N TRP A 277 3.56 -10.44 -0.18
CA TRP A 277 4.33 -9.72 0.83
C TRP A 277 5.21 -8.62 0.25
N HIS A 278 5.78 -8.81 -0.93
CA HIS A 278 6.55 -7.78 -1.62
C HIS A 278 5.66 -6.58 -1.97
N PHE A 279 4.47 -6.82 -2.51
CA PHE A 279 3.50 -5.75 -2.78
C PHE A 279 3.09 -5.01 -1.50
N ARG A 280 2.79 -5.74 -0.42
CA ARG A 280 2.42 -5.14 0.87
C ARG A 280 3.53 -4.25 1.40
N THR A 281 4.75 -4.77 1.48
CA THR A 281 5.92 -4.03 1.98
C THR A 281 6.23 -2.79 1.14
N GLN A 282 6.16 -2.89 -0.18
CA GLN A 282 6.30 -1.73 -1.09
C GLN A 282 5.18 -0.71 -0.90
N THR A 283 3.94 -1.14 -0.72
CA THR A 283 2.79 -0.25 -0.45
C THR A 283 2.98 0.50 0.86
N PHE A 284 3.38 -0.21 1.93
CA PHE A 284 3.73 0.41 3.20
C PHE A 284 4.88 1.41 3.06
N ALA A 285 5.93 1.08 2.30
CA ALA A 285 7.06 1.97 2.06
C ALA A 285 6.64 3.24 1.30
N GLY A 286 5.81 3.12 0.27
CA GLY A 286 5.27 4.26 -0.47
C GLY A 286 4.42 5.18 0.40
N LEU A 287 3.54 4.62 1.24
CA LEU A 287 2.74 5.41 2.19
C LEU A 287 3.60 6.05 3.30
N ALA A 288 4.64 5.36 3.77
CA ALA A 288 5.60 5.93 4.72
C ALA A 288 6.35 7.11 4.10
N LEU A 289 6.82 6.96 2.85
CA LEU A 289 7.46 8.03 2.09
C LEU A 289 6.54 9.25 1.96
N LEU A 290 5.26 9.04 1.60
CA LEU A 290 4.26 10.10 1.52
C LEU A 290 4.19 10.92 2.81
N TRP A 291 4.02 10.25 3.95
CA TRP A 291 3.88 10.91 5.25
C TRP A 291 5.17 11.61 5.70
N VAL A 292 6.34 10.99 5.49
CA VAL A 292 7.64 11.60 5.78
C VAL A 292 7.84 12.88 4.98
N VAL A 293 7.55 12.85 3.68
CA VAL A 293 7.69 14.02 2.80
C VAL A 293 6.72 15.12 3.20
N ILE A 294 5.45 14.80 3.47
CA ILE A 294 4.44 15.78 3.92
C ILE A 294 4.89 16.46 5.22
N GLY A 295 5.28 15.69 6.24
CA GLY A 295 5.73 16.23 7.52
C GLY A 295 6.97 17.11 7.38
N THR A 296 7.94 16.67 6.58
CA THR A 296 9.21 17.38 6.34
C THR A 296 8.95 18.69 5.59
N MET A 297 8.23 18.65 4.47
CA MET A 297 7.97 19.83 3.64
C MET A 297 7.13 20.86 4.40
N MET A 298 6.07 20.43 5.09
CA MET A 298 5.27 21.33 5.91
C MET A 298 6.10 22.00 7.00
N GLY A 299 6.91 21.21 7.71
CA GLY A 299 7.83 21.71 8.72
C GLY A 299 8.79 22.78 8.19
N LEU A 300 9.45 22.49 7.06
CA LEU A 300 10.38 23.41 6.40
C LEU A 300 9.69 24.70 5.92
N PHE A 301 8.46 24.60 5.40
CA PHE A 301 7.70 25.77 4.98
C PHE A 301 7.30 26.66 6.15
N LEU A 302 6.95 26.07 7.30
CA LEU A 302 6.58 26.83 8.51
C LEU A 302 7.80 27.52 9.13
N ASP A 303 8.91 26.80 9.36
CA ASP A 303 10.11 27.38 9.98
C ASP A 303 10.71 28.51 9.12
N ARG A 304 10.77 28.35 7.79
CA ARG A 304 11.26 29.40 6.87
C ARG A 304 10.46 30.69 6.93
N SER A 305 9.16 30.62 7.23
CA SER A 305 8.33 31.83 7.33
C SER A 305 8.56 32.59 8.63
N ILE A 306 8.78 31.88 9.73
CA ILE A 306 9.08 32.49 11.04
C ILE A 306 10.43 33.21 10.98
N ALA A 307 11.42 32.63 10.31
CA ALA A 307 12.73 33.25 10.10
C ALA A 307 12.64 34.56 9.29
N LYS A 308 11.70 34.67 8.34
CA LYS A 308 11.50 35.90 7.55
C LYS A 308 10.80 37.02 8.33
N ASP A 309 9.93 36.67 9.28
CA ASP A 309 9.14 37.63 10.06
C ASP A 309 9.88 38.16 11.32
N THR A 310 11.10 37.68 11.60
CA THR A 310 11.93 38.17 12.70
C THR A 310 12.66 39.45 12.24
N PRO A 311 12.28 40.66 12.69
CA PRO A 311 12.96 41.86 12.26
C PRO A 311 14.40 41.86 12.77
N THR A 312 15.36 42.13 11.89
CA THR A 312 16.77 42.32 12.22
C THR A 312 16.90 43.53 13.14
N ILE A 313 16.96 43.31 14.46
CA ILE A 313 17.11 44.38 15.48
C ILE A 313 18.41 45.18 15.28
N VAL A 314 19.36 44.68 14.49
CA VAL A 314 20.70 45.25 14.29
C VAL A 314 20.72 46.56 13.47
N GLN A 315 19.65 46.95 12.76
CA GLN A 315 19.68 48.15 11.90
C GLN A 315 19.16 49.46 12.52
N ARG A 316 18.67 49.48 13.78
CA ARG A 316 18.13 50.72 14.38
C ARG A 316 19.08 51.52 15.28
N GLU A 317 20.28 51.02 15.62
CA GLU A 317 21.21 51.75 16.50
C GLU A 317 22.29 52.58 15.77
N ALA A 318 22.37 52.53 14.44
CA ALA A 318 23.29 53.36 13.68
C ALA A 318 22.62 54.66 13.18
N LYS A 319 22.13 55.50 14.11
CA LYS A 319 21.91 56.92 13.81
C LYS A 319 22.83 57.73 14.72
N PRO A 320 23.95 58.28 14.23
CA PRO A 320 24.77 59.16 15.05
C PRO A 320 23.93 60.38 15.41
N VAL A 321 23.81 60.65 16.70
CA VAL A 321 23.30 61.91 17.22
C VAL A 321 24.32 62.97 16.81
N GLY A 322 23.95 63.80 15.83
CA GLY A 322 24.75 64.94 15.43
C GLY A 322 24.84 65.95 16.58
N VAL A 323 26.08 66.35 16.85
CA VAL A 323 26.48 67.49 17.68
C VAL A 323 26.17 68.79 16.95
#